data_AF-A0A7S4IUB9-F1
#
_entry.id   AF-A0A7S4IUB9-F1
#
_cell.length_a   1.000
_cell.length_b   1.000
_cell.length_c   1.000
_cell.angle_alpha   90.00
_cell.angle_beta   90.00
_cell.angle_gamma   90.00
#
_symmetry.space_group_name_H-M   'P 1'
#
loop_
_entity.id
_entity.type
_entity.pdbx_description
1 polymer ?
#
loop_
_entity_poly.entity_id
_entity_poly.type
_entity_poly.pdbx_seq_one_letter_code
_entity_poly.pdbx_strand_id
1 'polypeptide(L)'
;LIPSGFRIPGNCSMYKLSLVSSASAQVMKALGYNSEPFRLFMTAGAGAPWVFLLCFAVAVYSIDVTLIQTAEDTIDRLTEKPSLTFVGNGTQPANFVVVDHSRSYQTILGFGGAFTEAASLNFHLLNAQLQQEILESYWGVTGIGYSMGRVHMNSCDFSLFSYNFDNVTGDTSLSHFDTAVTHDQRTMIP
;
A
#
# COMPACT_ATOMS: atom_id res chain seq x y z
N LEU A 1 17.33 24.93 -40.92
CA LEU A 1 17.86 25.08 -42.30
C LEU A 1 17.03 24.19 -43.20
N ILE A 2 16.20 24.77 -44.06
CA ILE A 2 15.34 24.05 -45.01
C ILE A 2 16.06 24.06 -46.36
N PRO A 3 16.31 22.93 -47.04
CA PRO A 3 16.65 22.98 -48.44
C PRO A 3 15.38 23.26 -49.24
N SER A 4 15.46 24.30 -50.06
CA SER A 4 14.50 24.71 -51.08
C SER A 4 14.25 23.60 -52.11
N GLY A 5 12.97 23.25 -52.32
CA GLY A 5 12.56 22.52 -53.52
C GLY A 5 11.65 21.31 -53.29
N PHE A 6 10.44 21.50 -52.74
CA PHE A 6 9.35 20.55 -52.99
C PHE A 6 8.02 21.30 -53.13
N ARG A 7 7.50 21.31 -54.36
CA ARG A 7 6.21 21.91 -54.72
C ARG A 7 5.26 20.76 -55.05
N ILE A 8 4.25 20.55 -54.21
CA ILE A 8 3.17 19.58 -54.48
C ILE A 8 2.03 20.35 -55.15
N PRO A 9 1.47 19.88 -56.29
CA PRO A 9 0.30 20.50 -56.90
C PRO A 9 -0.98 20.02 -56.22
N GLY A 10 -1.91 20.93 -55.94
CA GLY A 10 -3.27 20.62 -55.48
C GLY A 10 -3.59 21.11 -54.06
N ASN A 11 -4.82 21.61 -53.89
CA ASN A 11 -5.38 22.24 -52.68
C ASN A 11 -5.28 21.38 -51.40
N CYS A 12 -4.11 21.34 -50.76
CA CYS A 12 -3.95 20.72 -49.44
C CYS A 12 -3.60 21.82 -48.42
N SER A 13 -4.55 22.13 -47.52
CA SER A 13 -4.31 23.03 -46.39
C SER A 13 -3.67 22.26 -45.24
N MET A 14 -2.54 22.75 -44.74
CA MET A 14 -1.79 22.15 -43.64
C MET A 14 -2.28 22.76 -42.31
N TYR A 15 -2.90 21.97 -41.45
CA TYR A 15 -3.31 22.41 -40.11
C TYR A 15 -2.29 21.99 -39.07
N LYS A 16 -1.78 22.96 -38.29
CA LYS A 16 -0.88 22.71 -37.17
C LYS A 16 -1.71 22.60 -35.89
N LEU A 17 -1.96 21.38 -35.42
CA LEU A 17 -2.56 21.15 -34.11
C LEU A 17 -1.44 20.89 -33.10
N SER A 18 -1.15 21.86 -32.24
CA SER A 18 -0.25 21.68 -31.09
C SER A 18 -1.06 21.29 -29.87
N LEU A 19 -1.18 19.99 -29.59
CA LEU A 19 -1.64 19.47 -28.30
C LEU A 19 -0.43 18.94 -27.54
N VAL A 20 0.06 19.75 -26.59
CA VAL A 20 1.02 19.28 -25.58
C VAL A 20 0.36 19.51 -24.23
N SER A 21 -0.28 18.48 -23.68
CA SER A 21 -0.59 18.48 -22.24
C SER A 21 0.70 18.13 -21.50
N SER A 22 1.02 18.85 -20.43
CA SER A 22 2.24 18.67 -19.64
C SER A 22 2.43 17.24 -19.10
N ALA A 23 1.33 16.49 -18.97
CA ALA A 23 1.33 15.11 -18.49
C ALA A 23 1.95 14.12 -19.49
N SER A 24 1.75 14.29 -20.80
CA SER A 24 2.33 13.38 -21.81
C SER A 24 3.84 13.55 -21.98
N ALA A 25 4.38 14.73 -21.67
CA ALA A 25 5.81 15.00 -21.70
C ALA A 25 6.59 14.32 -20.55
N GLN A 26 5.97 14.14 -19.38
CA GLN A 26 6.63 13.50 -18.22
C GLN A 26 6.70 11.97 -18.38
N VAL A 27 5.67 11.35 -18.94
CA VAL A 27 5.61 9.89 -19.18
C VAL A 27 6.57 9.47 -20.29
N MET A 28 6.71 10.26 -21.37
CA MET A 28 7.67 9.97 -22.44
C MET A 28 9.13 10.07 -21.95
N LYS A 29 9.42 10.97 -21.01
CA LYS A 29 10.74 11.06 -20.33
C LYS A 29 11.03 9.83 -19.47
N ALA A 30 10.03 9.28 -18.77
CA ALA A 30 10.17 8.08 -17.95
C ALA A 30 10.40 6.80 -18.78
N LEU A 31 9.92 6.78 -20.03
CA LEU A 31 10.11 5.67 -20.98
C LEU A 31 11.35 5.84 -21.90
N GLY A 32 12.20 6.84 -21.65
CA GLY A 32 13.46 7.03 -22.40
C GLY A 32 13.32 7.67 -23.79
N TYR A 33 12.14 8.19 -24.14
CA TYR A 33 11.91 8.87 -25.41
C TYR A 33 12.20 10.37 -25.27
N ASN A 34 13.22 10.86 -25.99
CA ASN A 34 13.58 12.27 -25.98
C ASN A 34 12.46 13.15 -26.55
N SER A 35 12.22 14.26 -25.85
CA SER A 35 11.13 15.20 -26.03
C SER A 35 11.23 16.05 -27.30
N GLU A 36 11.12 15.43 -28.47
CA GLU A 36 10.83 16.15 -29.71
C GLU A 36 9.32 16.09 -29.99
N PRO A 37 8.70 17.19 -30.45
CA PRO A 37 7.28 17.19 -30.77
C PRO A 37 7.02 16.21 -31.91
N PHE A 38 6.30 15.12 -31.62
CA PHE A 38 5.81 14.20 -32.63
C PHE A 38 5.05 14.98 -33.71
N ARG A 39 5.66 15.07 -34.91
CA ARG A 39 5.04 15.69 -36.07
C ARG A 39 4.18 14.65 -36.78
N LEU A 40 2.91 14.58 -36.41
CA LEU A 40 1.93 13.78 -37.14
C LEU A 40 1.51 14.55 -38.41
N PHE A 41 2.03 14.13 -39.57
CA PHE A 41 1.57 14.64 -40.87
C PHE A 41 0.31 13.89 -41.28
N MET A 42 -0.85 14.55 -41.22
CA MET A 42 -2.09 14.03 -41.79
C MET A 42 -2.24 14.54 -43.23
N THR A 43 -2.25 13.64 -44.21
CA THR A 43 -2.70 13.94 -45.57
C THR A 43 -4.19 13.59 -45.67
N ALA A 44 -5.02 14.60 -45.87
CA ALA A 44 -6.46 14.42 -46.08
C ALA A 44 -6.72 13.94 -47.51
N GLY A 45 -6.61 12.63 -47.75
CA GLY A 45 -7.13 11.97 -48.94
C GLY A 45 -8.55 11.49 -48.69
N ALA A 46 -9.51 11.96 -49.47
CA ALA A 46 -10.90 11.49 -49.42
C ALA A 46 -10.95 10.00 -49.76
N GLY A 47 -11.23 9.13 -48.77
CA GLY A 47 -11.56 7.72 -49.04
C GLY A 47 -11.06 6.63 -48.08
N ALA A 48 -10.42 6.94 -46.95
CA ALA A 48 -9.93 5.90 -46.04
C ALA A 48 -10.68 5.87 -44.69
N PRO A 49 -11.63 4.94 -44.46
CA PRO A 49 -12.37 4.84 -43.19
C PRO A 49 -11.50 4.39 -41.99
N TRP A 50 -10.24 4.04 -42.22
CA TRP A 50 -9.31 3.53 -41.22
C TRP A 50 -8.64 4.64 -40.38
N VAL A 51 -8.68 5.90 -40.84
CA VAL A 51 -7.99 7.01 -40.17
C VAL A 51 -8.75 7.52 -38.93
N PHE A 52 -10.06 7.24 -38.83
CA PHE A 52 -10.87 7.64 -37.67
C PHE A 52 -10.67 6.74 -36.44
N LEU A 53 -10.06 5.56 -36.57
CA LEU A 53 -9.94 4.61 -35.47
C LEU A 53 -8.74 4.88 -34.53
N LEU A 54 -7.83 5.79 -34.90
CA LEU A 54 -6.60 6.04 -34.14
C LEU A 54 -6.70 7.23 -33.16
N CYS A 55 -7.88 7.81 -32.96
CA CYS A 55 -8.07 9.05 -32.19
C CYS A 55 -8.68 8.90 -30.79
N PHE A 56 -8.95 7.69 -30.29
CA PHE A 56 -9.62 7.54 -28.98
C PHE A 56 -9.02 6.44 -28.10
N ALA A 57 -7.70 6.37 -28.05
CA ALA A 57 -7.01 5.67 -26.96
C ALA A 57 -6.15 6.66 -26.18
N VAL A 58 -6.79 7.75 -25.69
CA VAL A 58 -6.27 8.37 -24.46
C VAL A 58 -6.54 7.32 -23.38
N ALA A 59 -5.53 6.50 -23.09
CA ALA A 59 -5.57 5.64 -21.92
C ALA A 59 -5.67 6.55 -20.70
N VAL A 60 -6.91 6.79 -20.25
CA VAL A 60 -7.15 7.35 -18.93
C VAL A 60 -6.70 6.25 -17.97
N TYR A 61 -5.47 6.38 -17.46
CA TYR A 61 -5.04 5.58 -16.33
C TYR A 61 -5.93 5.99 -15.15
N SER A 62 -6.96 5.21 -14.85
CA SER A 62 -7.65 5.32 -13.58
C SER A 62 -6.77 4.67 -12.52
N ILE A 63 -6.46 5.43 -11.49
CA ILE A 63 -5.90 4.87 -10.27
C ILE A 63 -7.10 4.58 -9.37
N ASP A 64 -7.30 3.31 -9.08
CA ASP A 64 -8.38 2.86 -8.20
C ASP A 64 -7.90 2.93 -6.75
N VAL A 65 -8.76 3.45 -5.88
CA VAL A 65 -8.52 3.58 -4.44
C VAL A 65 -9.46 2.63 -3.71
N THR A 66 -8.88 1.70 -2.97
CA THR A 66 -9.63 0.87 -2.02
C THR A 66 -9.93 1.68 -0.77
N LEU A 67 -11.20 1.76 -0.38
CA LEU A 67 -11.64 2.40 0.85
C LEU A 67 -12.04 1.33 1.86
N ILE A 68 -11.38 1.32 3.01
CA ILE A 68 -11.72 0.47 4.16
C ILE A 68 -12.20 1.38 5.29
N GLN A 69 -13.39 1.10 5.84
CA GLN A 69 -14.03 1.96 6.83
C GLN A 69 -14.40 1.21 8.11
N THR A 70 -14.14 1.86 9.25
CA THR A 70 -14.71 1.55 10.56
C THR A 70 -15.35 2.82 11.09
N ALA A 71 -16.63 2.77 11.47
CA ALA A 71 -17.34 3.95 11.97
C ALA A 71 -18.20 3.61 13.20
N GLU A 72 -18.10 4.46 14.21
CA GLU A 72 -18.93 4.43 15.42
C GLU A 72 -20.42 4.58 15.06
N ASP A 73 -21.31 3.96 15.84
CA ASP A 73 -22.77 3.92 15.62
C ASP A 73 -23.25 3.36 14.27
N THR A 74 -22.35 2.77 13.49
CA THR A 74 -22.67 2.02 12.27
C THR A 74 -22.33 0.54 12.42
N ILE A 75 -22.70 -0.26 11.43
CA ILE A 75 -22.29 -1.67 11.31
C ILE A 75 -20.88 -1.84 10.72
N ASP A 76 -20.24 -0.75 10.26
CA ASP A 76 -18.99 -0.83 9.51
C ASP A 76 -17.82 -1.18 10.43
N ARG A 77 -17.18 -2.33 10.20
CA ARG A 77 -16.01 -2.84 10.92
C ARG A 77 -15.00 -3.38 9.93
N LEU A 78 -13.94 -2.60 9.65
CA LEU A 78 -12.96 -2.88 8.59
C LEU A 78 -13.64 -3.25 7.26
N THR A 79 -14.74 -2.57 6.96
CA THR A 79 -15.61 -2.92 5.83
C THR A 79 -15.09 -2.24 4.57
N GLU A 80 -14.83 -3.04 3.54
CA GLU A 80 -14.50 -2.53 2.21
C GLU A 80 -15.71 -1.81 1.60
N LYS A 81 -15.48 -0.59 1.11
CA LYS A 81 -16.46 0.26 0.46
C LYS A 81 -16.20 0.30 -1.04
N PRO A 82 -17.19 0.73 -1.86
CA PRO A 82 -17.00 0.87 -3.30
C PRO A 82 -15.73 1.67 -3.62
N SER A 83 -14.89 1.13 -4.50
CA SER A 83 -13.63 1.77 -4.89
C SER A 83 -13.87 3.17 -5.44
N LEU A 84 -13.00 4.09 -5.05
CA LEU A 84 -13.03 5.46 -5.52
C LEU A 84 -12.04 5.61 -6.67
N THR A 85 -12.37 6.48 -7.62
CA THR A 85 -11.48 6.81 -8.74
C THR A 85 -10.94 8.22 -8.57
N PHE A 86 -9.64 8.40 -8.82
CA PHE A 86 -9.09 9.74 -8.85
C PHE A 86 -9.63 10.50 -10.06
N VAL A 87 -10.20 11.68 -9.80
CA VAL A 87 -10.67 12.59 -10.83
C VAL A 87 -9.57 13.62 -11.12
N GLY A 88 -9.04 13.63 -12.34
CA GLY A 88 -8.04 14.61 -12.76
C GLY A 88 -8.65 15.99 -12.99
N ASN A 89 -7.99 17.05 -12.51
CA ASN A 89 -8.29 18.47 -12.76
C ASN A 89 -9.67 18.98 -12.30
N GLY A 90 -10.02 18.77 -11.03
CA GLY A 90 -11.08 19.53 -10.36
C GLY A 90 -10.55 20.76 -9.61
N THR A 91 -11.41 21.75 -9.38
CA THR A 91 -11.13 22.83 -8.41
C THR A 91 -10.89 22.18 -7.04
N GLN A 92 -9.77 22.53 -6.38
CA GLN A 92 -9.47 22.00 -5.05
C GLN A 92 -10.61 22.36 -4.09
N PRO A 93 -11.21 21.39 -3.39
CA PRO A 93 -12.24 21.66 -2.40
C PRO A 93 -11.63 22.42 -1.22
N ALA A 94 -12.48 23.05 -0.39
CA ALA A 94 -12.01 23.80 0.78
C ALA A 94 -11.20 22.94 1.78
N ASN A 95 -11.50 21.64 1.87
CA ASN A 95 -10.79 20.68 2.72
C ASN A 95 -10.10 19.64 1.85
N PHE A 96 -8.78 19.70 1.76
CA PHE A 96 -7.98 18.75 1.00
C PHE A 96 -6.68 18.41 1.72
N VAL A 97 -6.15 17.23 1.45
CA VAL A 97 -4.85 16.75 1.95
C VAL A 97 -3.95 16.52 0.75
N VAL A 98 -2.70 16.98 0.84
CA VAL A 98 -1.68 16.79 -0.19
C VAL A 98 -0.58 15.87 0.33
N VAL A 99 -0.24 14.85 -0.43
CA VAL A 99 0.86 13.93 -0.15
C VAL A 99 2.10 14.38 -0.93
N ASP A 100 3.15 14.78 -0.21
CA ASP A 100 4.44 15.17 -0.80
C ASP A 100 5.41 13.99 -0.76
N HIS A 101 5.56 13.29 -1.90
CA HIS A 101 6.46 12.14 -2.04
C HIS A 101 7.96 12.49 -1.99
N SER A 102 8.34 13.77 -2.01
CA SER A 102 9.74 14.20 -1.91
C SER A 102 10.25 14.25 -0.46
N ARG A 103 9.34 14.17 0.52
CA ARG A 103 9.65 14.20 1.95
C ARG A 103 9.41 12.82 2.56
N SER A 104 10.46 12.23 3.12
CA SER A 104 10.37 10.99 3.89
C SER A 104 10.58 11.23 5.38
N TYR A 105 10.05 10.33 6.20
CA TYR A 105 10.21 10.32 7.65
C TYR A 105 10.73 8.94 8.10
N GLN A 106 10.33 8.48 9.28
CA GLN A 106 10.74 7.19 9.81
C GLN A 106 10.21 6.01 8.99
N THR A 107 10.98 4.93 8.94
CA THR A 107 10.51 3.63 8.48
C THR A 107 9.61 3.00 9.54
N ILE A 108 8.46 2.47 9.12
CA ILE A 108 7.58 1.70 10.00
C ILE A 108 8.04 0.24 9.98
N LEU A 109 8.41 -0.30 11.14
CA LEU A 109 8.85 -1.69 11.28
C LEU A 109 7.68 -2.68 11.23
N GLY A 110 6.55 -2.30 11.84
CA GLY A 110 5.37 -3.15 11.89
C GLY A 110 4.38 -2.77 12.98
N PHE A 111 3.32 -3.56 13.07
CA PHE A 111 2.25 -3.44 14.06
C PHE A 111 1.98 -4.81 14.66
N GLY A 112 1.50 -4.84 15.90
CA GLY A 112 1.48 -6.09 16.66
C GLY A 112 0.75 -6.00 18.00
N GLY A 113 0.77 -7.13 18.70
CA GLY A 113 0.21 -7.29 20.05
C GLY A 113 1.25 -7.79 21.06
N ALA A 114 0.83 -7.98 22.30
CA ALA A 114 1.66 -8.57 23.35
C ALA A 114 1.24 -10.03 23.62
N PHE A 115 2.21 -10.93 23.66
CA PHE A 115 2.05 -12.31 24.08
C PHE A 115 2.29 -12.37 25.59
N THR A 116 1.24 -12.11 26.36
CA THR A 116 1.26 -12.22 27.82
C THR A 116 0.80 -13.60 28.27
N GLU A 117 1.17 -14.00 29.49
CA GLU A 117 0.70 -15.26 30.07
C GLU A 117 -0.84 -15.32 30.11
N ALA A 118 -1.51 -14.23 30.49
CA ALA A 118 -2.97 -14.16 30.44
C ALA A 118 -3.52 -14.34 29.02
N ALA A 119 -2.91 -13.73 28.00
CA ALA A 119 -3.35 -13.90 26.61
C ALA A 119 -3.17 -15.35 26.15
N SER A 120 -2.04 -15.96 26.48
CA SER A 120 -1.78 -17.36 26.14
C SER A 120 -2.76 -18.31 26.83
N LEU A 121 -3.03 -18.13 28.13
CA LEU A 121 -3.98 -18.96 28.85
C LEU A 121 -5.38 -18.88 28.25
N ASN A 122 -5.86 -17.67 27.94
CA ASN A 122 -7.15 -17.49 27.28
C ASN A 122 -7.17 -18.18 25.91
N PHE A 123 -6.09 -18.10 25.15
CA PHE A 123 -5.96 -18.80 23.87
C PHE A 123 -6.03 -20.33 24.03
N HIS A 124 -5.37 -20.89 25.04
CA HIS A 124 -5.38 -22.33 25.32
C HIS A 124 -6.73 -22.86 25.81
N LEU A 125 -7.60 -22.00 26.35
CA LEU A 125 -8.98 -22.38 26.73
C LEU A 125 -9.91 -22.53 25.52
N LEU A 126 -9.53 -22.03 24.34
CA LEU A 126 -10.31 -22.15 23.13
C LEU A 126 -10.14 -23.53 22.49
N ASN A 127 -11.12 -23.94 21.69
CA ASN A 127 -10.96 -25.11 20.83
C ASN A 127 -10.03 -24.80 19.64
N ALA A 128 -9.50 -25.85 19.01
CA ALA A 128 -8.51 -25.71 17.93
C ALA A 128 -9.01 -24.89 16.72
N GLN A 129 -10.31 -24.92 16.42
CA GLN A 129 -10.88 -24.14 15.32
C GLN A 129 -10.81 -22.64 15.62
N LEU A 130 -11.21 -22.23 16.83
CA LEU A 130 -11.16 -20.83 17.25
C LEU A 130 -9.73 -20.33 17.43
N GLN A 131 -8.83 -21.19 17.91
CA GLN A 131 -7.39 -20.87 17.96
C GLN A 131 -6.86 -20.51 16.58
N GLN A 132 -7.17 -21.32 15.57
CA GLN A 132 -6.74 -21.05 14.19
C GLN A 132 -7.39 -19.78 13.63
N GLU A 133 -8.67 -19.53 13.93
CA GLU A 133 -9.38 -18.32 13.49
C GLU A 133 -8.74 -17.04 14.07
N ILE A 134 -8.33 -17.06 15.34
CA ILE A 134 -7.62 -15.94 15.96
C ILE A 134 -6.25 -15.72 15.33
N LEU A 135 -5.49 -16.80 15.10
CA LEU A 135 -4.18 -16.71 14.46
C LEU A 135 -4.29 -16.16 13.04
N GLU A 136 -5.28 -16.62 12.27
CA GLU A 136 -5.54 -16.09 10.92
C GLU A 136 -6.01 -14.63 10.98
N SER A 137 -6.88 -14.28 11.91
CA SER A 137 -7.40 -12.90 12.04
C SER A 137 -6.30 -11.89 12.37
N TYR A 138 -5.34 -12.25 13.20
CA TYR A 138 -4.26 -11.34 13.60
C TYR A 138 -3.04 -11.42 12.68
N TRP A 139 -2.52 -12.61 12.38
CA TRP A 139 -1.26 -12.82 11.65
C TRP A 139 -1.44 -13.45 10.26
N GLY A 140 -2.64 -13.90 9.93
CA GLY A 140 -2.93 -14.54 8.65
C GLY A 140 -2.99 -13.57 7.48
N VAL A 141 -2.97 -14.15 6.28
CA VAL A 141 -3.00 -13.40 5.01
C VAL A 141 -4.34 -12.73 4.79
N THR A 142 -5.42 -13.31 5.33
CA THR A 142 -6.79 -12.78 5.24
C THR A 142 -7.18 -11.90 6.44
N GLY A 143 -6.31 -11.80 7.45
CA GLY A 143 -6.51 -11.00 8.65
C GLY A 143 -5.95 -9.58 8.56
N ILE A 144 -5.69 -8.98 9.72
CA ILE A 144 -5.14 -7.61 9.83
C ILE A 144 -3.61 -7.54 9.69
N GLY A 145 -2.95 -8.68 9.49
CA GLY A 145 -1.55 -8.74 9.09
C GLY A 145 -0.55 -8.19 10.11
N TYR A 146 -0.73 -8.51 11.40
CA TYR A 146 0.29 -8.24 12.42
C TYR A 146 1.64 -8.81 11.99
N SER A 147 2.66 -7.97 12.09
CA SER A 147 4.03 -8.29 11.69
C SER A 147 5.01 -8.23 12.86
N MET A 148 4.54 -7.85 14.05
CA MET A 148 5.32 -7.77 15.27
C MET A 148 4.58 -8.39 16.45
N GLY A 149 5.34 -8.79 17.46
CA GLY A 149 4.79 -9.21 18.74
C GLY A 149 5.78 -8.91 19.88
N ARG A 150 5.23 -8.55 21.04
CA ARG A 150 6.01 -8.27 22.25
C ARG A 150 5.85 -9.41 23.24
N VAL A 151 6.95 -9.97 23.72
CA VAL A 151 6.99 -10.93 24.82
C VAL A 151 7.58 -10.23 26.04
N HIS A 152 7.01 -10.46 27.23
CA HIS A 152 7.61 -9.97 28.47
C HIS A 152 8.69 -10.96 28.96
N MET A 153 9.71 -10.45 29.65
CA MET A 153 10.68 -11.30 30.34
C MET A 153 10.30 -11.34 31.82
N ASN A 154 10.34 -12.53 32.44
CA ASN A 154 9.80 -12.77 33.79
C ASN A 154 8.28 -12.55 33.82
N SER A 155 7.69 -12.38 35.01
CA SER A 155 6.29 -11.99 35.15
C SER A 155 6.00 -10.53 34.77
N CYS A 156 4.73 -10.26 34.46
CA CYS A 156 4.13 -8.94 34.45
C CYS A 156 2.80 -8.94 35.24
N ASP A 157 2.09 -7.81 35.26
CA ASP A 157 0.74 -7.70 35.84
C ASP A 157 -0.31 -8.57 35.13
N PHE A 158 -0.05 -8.98 33.89
CA PHE A 158 -0.83 -9.98 33.13
C PHE A 158 -0.27 -11.41 33.28
N SER A 159 0.48 -11.68 34.34
CA SER A 159 0.88 -13.03 34.76
C SER A 159 -0.02 -13.55 35.88
N LEU A 160 -0.12 -14.87 36.01
CA LEU A 160 -0.93 -15.50 37.09
C LEU A 160 -0.37 -15.20 38.49
N PHE A 161 0.94 -15.02 38.58
CA PHE A 161 1.66 -14.66 39.79
C PHE A 161 3.02 -14.04 39.42
N SER A 162 3.68 -13.43 40.41
CA SER A 162 5.02 -12.90 40.22
C SER A 162 6.06 -14.02 40.17
N TYR A 163 6.82 -14.09 39.08
CA TYR A 163 7.96 -14.97 38.89
C TYR A 163 9.09 -14.24 38.17
N ASN A 164 10.28 -14.82 38.25
CA ASN A 164 11.46 -14.45 37.48
C ASN A 164 12.26 -15.71 37.14
N PHE A 165 13.16 -15.61 36.15
CA PHE A 165 13.97 -16.74 35.70
C PHE A 165 15.20 -17.01 36.58
N ASP A 166 15.52 -16.16 37.55
CA ASP A 166 16.61 -16.40 38.50
C ASP A 166 16.19 -15.99 39.90
N ASN A 167 15.53 -16.91 40.58
CA ASN A 167 14.87 -16.63 41.86
C ASN A 167 15.75 -16.96 43.07
N VAL A 168 17.07 -17.01 42.90
CA VAL A 168 18.03 -17.27 43.98
C VAL A 168 18.64 -15.95 44.46
N THR A 169 18.40 -15.62 45.74
CA THR A 169 18.91 -14.37 46.33
C THR A 169 20.43 -14.34 46.33
N GLY A 170 21.02 -13.28 45.75
CA GLY A 170 22.46 -13.09 45.71
C GLY A 170 23.17 -13.79 44.55
N ASP A 171 22.44 -14.40 43.61
CA ASP A 171 23.05 -15.04 42.43
C ASP A 171 23.47 -14.00 41.37
N THR A 172 24.54 -13.27 41.65
CA THR A 172 25.12 -12.33 40.68
C THR A 172 25.76 -13.02 39.47
N SER A 173 26.00 -14.34 39.57
CA SER A 173 26.59 -15.16 38.52
C SER A 173 25.57 -15.77 37.55
N LEU A 174 24.27 -15.64 37.83
CA LEU A 174 23.18 -16.30 37.09
C LEU A 174 23.34 -17.83 37.02
N SER A 175 23.93 -18.44 38.07
CA SER A 175 24.17 -19.87 38.15
C SER A 175 22.89 -20.72 38.21
N HIS A 176 21.79 -20.12 38.68
CA HIS A 176 20.46 -20.73 38.78
C HIS A 176 19.47 -20.14 37.76
N PHE A 177 19.93 -19.34 36.80
CA PHE A 177 19.07 -18.82 35.75
C PHE A 177 18.44 -19.97 34.95
N ASP A 178 17.12 -19.96 34.85
CA ASP A 178 16.33 -20.92 34.08
C ASP A 178 16.49 -20.64 32.58
N THR A 179 17.57 -21.18 32.01
CA THR A 179 17.87 -21.08 30.58
C THR A 179 16.81 -21.75 29.70
N ALA A 180 16.02 -22.67 30.26
CA ALA A 180 14.96 -23.36 29.54
C ALA A 180 13.64 -22.57 29.56
N VAL A 181 13.57 -21.45 30.31
CA VAL A 181 12.34 -20.65 30.49
C VAL A 181 11.13 -21.54 30.80
N THR A 182 11.32 -22.45 31.75
CA THR A 182 10.42 -23.57 32.08
C THR A 182 8.98 -23.12 32.37
N HIS A 183 8.81 -21.94 32.95
CA HIS A 183 7.48 -21.37 33.19
C HIS A 183 6.78 -20.98 31.87
N ASP A 184 7.50 -20.29 30.99
CA ASP A 184 6.96 -19.77 29.72
C ASP A 184 6.65 -20.90 28.73
N GLN A 185 7.43 -21.99 28.74
CA GLN A 185 7.18 -23.19 27.91
C GLN A 185 5.85 -23.90 28.21
N ARG A 186 5.19 -23.60 29.33
CA ARG A 186 3.90 -24.26 29.67
C ARG A 186 2.76 -23.76 28.79
N THR A 187 2.83 -22.49 28.37
CA THR A 187 1.70 -21.83 27.69
C THR A 187 2.16 -20.84 26.63
N MET A 188 3.17 -20.01 26.87
CA MET A 188 3.52 -18.91 25.96
C MET A 188 4.39 -19.35 24.79
N ILE A 189 5.25 -20.35 24.99
CA ILE A 189 6.16 -20.88 23.97
C ILE A 189 5.72 -22.32 23.65
N PRO A 190 5.36 -22.63 22.40
CA PRO A 190 4.97 -23.97 21.97
C PRO A 190 6.14 -24.96 21.87
#